data_AF-A0A7S3KM87-F1
#
_entry.id   AF-A0A7S3KM87-F1
#
_cell.length_a   1.000
_cell.length_b   1.000
_cell.length_c   1.000
_cell.angle_alpha   90.00
_cell.angle_beta   90.00
_cell.angle_gamma   90.00
#
_symmetry.space_group_name_H-M   'P 1'
#
loop_
_entity.id
_entity.type
_entity.pdbx_description
1 polymer ?
#
loop_
_entity_poly.entity_id
_entity_poly.type
_entity_poly.pdbx_seq_one_letter_code
_entity_poly.pdbx_strand_id
1 'polypeptide(L)'
;KHQQKLKAKLYPLLGTGLAFVTAKKKANLCKSKKVSKRRSKYTGVTKNSINYQTLIVVRGKKTYVGSFPLELDAAITFDFYSLMLHSDKAPTNFAWKAEDILEMVESFNLNGGVFEPARFHSKLINSS
;
A
#
# COMPACT_ATOMS: atom_id res chain seq x y z
N LYS A 1 16.64 -17.13 2.68
CA LYS A 1 15.75 -17.35 3.87
C LYS A 1 14.66 -16.28 4.06
N HIS A 2 14.87 -15.00 3.71
CA HIS A 2 13.86 -13.94 3.88
C HIS A 2 12.67 -14.05 2.88
N GLN A 3 12.97 -14.32 1.60
CA GLN A 3 11.96 -14.46 0.54
C GLN A 3 10.97 -15.63 0.74
N GLN A 4 11.44 -16.76 1.28
CA GLN A 4 10.57 -17.91 1.60
C GLN A 4 9.56 -17.58 2.70
N LYS A 5 9.91 -16.69 3.65
CA LYS A 5 8.98 -16.24 4.71
C LYS A 5 7.91 -15.29 4.19
N LEU A 6 8.22 -14.45 3.21
CA LEU A 6 7.24 -13.57 2.56
C LEU A 6 6.24 -14.39 1.74
N LYS A 7 6.74 -15.33 0.93
CA LYS A 7 5.92 -16.28 0.18
C LYS A 7 5.00 -17.10 1.10
N ALA A 8 5.53 -17.68 2.17
CA ALA A 8 4.74 -18.48 3.13
C ALA A 8 3.66 -17.68 3.89
N LYS A 9 3.81 -16.35 4.01
CA LYS A 9 2.76 -15.46 4.55
C LYS A 9 1.72 -15.03 3.52
N LEU A 10 2.09 -15.03 2.23
CA LEU A 10 1.20 -14.68 1.12
C LEU A 10 0.36 -15.87 0.63
N TYR A 11 0.88 -17.09 0.65
CA TYR A 11 0.16 -18.28 0.18
C TYR A 11 -1.16 -18.60 0.91
N PRO A 12 -1.34 -18.29 2.21
CA PRO A 12 -2.65 -18.40 2.86
C PRO A 12 -3.72 -17.49 2.23
N LEU A 13 -3.36 -16.37 1.61
CA LEU A 13 -4.30 -15.50 0.88
C LEU A 13 -4.80 -16.16 -0.40
N LEU A 14 -3.96 -16.99 -1.05
CA LEU A 14 -4.34 -17.77 -2.24
C LEU A 14 -5.18 -19.00 -1.89
N GLY A 15 -4.91 -19.65 -0.75
CA GLY A 15 -5.59 -20.88 -0.35
C GLY A 15 -6.95 -20.70 0.35
N THR A 16 -7.30 -19.49 0.79
CA THR A 16 -8.51 -19.24 1.61
C THR A 16 -9.73 -18.79 0.83
N GLY A 17 -9.67 -18.67 -0.50
CA GLY A 17 -10.78 -18.18 -1.31
C GLY A 17 -11.14 -16.71 -1.05
N LEU A 18 -10.33 -15.99 -0.25
CA LEU A 18 -10.42 -14.55 -0.06
C LEU A 18 -9.79 -13.86 -1.28
N ALA A 19 -10.56 -13.75 -2.35
CA ALA A 19 -10.13 -13.24 -3.66
C ALA A 19 -9.68 -11.76 -3.68
N PHE A 20 -9.77 -11.03 -2.56
CA PHE A 20 -9.49 -9.60 -2.49
C PHE A 20 -8.96 -9.16 -1.12
N VAL A 21 -7.95 -8.29 -1.09
CA VAL A 21 -7.66 -7.46 0.09
C VAL A 21 -8.47 -6.18 -0.03
N THR A 22 -9.47 -6.03 0.83
CA THR A 22 -10.36 -4.86 0.82
C THR A 22 -9.69 -3.64 1.43
N ALA A 23 -9.81 -2.49 0.77
CA ALA A 23 -9.44 -1.21 1.35
C ALA A 23 -10.16 -1.00 2.69
N LYS A 24 -9.43 -0.60 3.73
CA LYS A 24 -10.07 -0.25 5.00
C LYS A 24 -10.84 1.05 4.83
N LYS A 25 -12.18 0.97 4.85
CA LYS A 25 -13.02 2.16 5.00
C LYS A 25 -12.62 2.88 6.27
N LYS A 26 -12.34 4.17 6.15
CA LYS A 26 -12.02 5.01 7.29
C LYS A 26 -13.26 5.07 8.18
N ALA A 27 -13.18 4.53 9.39
CA ALA A 27 -14.25 4.71 10.36
C ALA A 27 -14.41 6.21 10.60
N ASN A 28 -15.62 6.74 10.38
CA ASN A 28 -16.00 8.09 10.79
C ASN A 28 -16.02 8.12 12.32
N LEU A 29 -14.84 8.19 12.94
CA LEU A 29 -14.74 8.33 14.38
C LEU A 29 -15.20 9.76 14.71
N CYS A 30 -16.49 9.86 15.05
CA CYS A 30 -17.09 11.02 15.68
C CYS A 30 -16.19 11.48 16.83
N LYS A 31 -15.72 12.73 16.73
CA LYS A 31 -15.35 13.67 17.80
C LYS A 31 -14.52 14.77 17.16
N SER A 32 -15.09 15.98 17.16
CA SER A 32 -14.49 17.27 16.81
C SER A 32 -12.95 17.26 16.86
N LYS A 33 -12.30 16.95 15.73
CA LYS A 33 -10.90 17.26 15.52
C LYS A 33 -10.90 18.41 14.53
N LYS A 34 -10.25 19.52 14.88
CA LYS A 34 -9.93 20.61 13.95
C LYS A 34 -9.59 19.96 12.61
N VAL A 35 -10.34 20.30 11.56
CA VAL A 35 -10.13 19.78 10.21
C VAL A 35 -8.76 20.30 9.77
N SER A 36 -7.70 19.62 10.16
CA SER A 36 -6.38 19.86 9.62
C SER A 36 -6.53 19.58 8.13
N LYS A 37 -6.32 20.59 7.28
CA LYS A 37 -6.29 20.40 5.83
C LYS A 37 -5.21 19.36 5.54
N ARG A 38 -5.62 18.09 5.41
CA ARG A 38 -4.70 17.02 5.07
C ARG A 38 -4.19 17.35 3.68
N ARG A 39 -2.87 17.32 3.51
CA ARG A 39 -2.25 17.65 2.23
C ARG A 39 -2.34 16.50 1.22
N SER A 40 -3.00 15.40 1.58
CA SER A 40 -3.21 14.22 0.75
C SER A 40 -4.56 13.56 1.08
N LYS A 41 -5.16 12.92 0.06
CA LYS A 41 -6.37 12.10 0.13
C LYS A 41 -6.08 10.73 0.75
N TYR A 42 -4.88 10.19 0.58
CA TYR A 42 -4.52 8.82 0.94
C TYR A 42 -3.87 8.72 2.33
N THR A 43 -3.97 7.53 2.94
CA THR A 43 -3.31 7.22 4.20
C THR A 43 -1.85 6.89 3.96
N GLY A 44 -0.98 7.34 4.87
CA GLY A 44 0.47 7.14 4.75
C GLY A 44 1.16 8.07 3.74
N VAL A 45 0.39 8.91 3.03
CA VAL A 45 0.91 9.85 2.04
C VAL A 45 0.90 11.28 2.60
N THR A 46 1.98 12.01 2.40
CA THR A 46 2.12 13.41 2.81
C THR A 46 2.74 14.23 1.69
N LYS A 47 2.11 15.35 1.31
CA LYS A 47 2.69 16.29 0.34
C LYS A 47 3.83 17.08 0.97
N ASN A 48 5.00 17.00 0.36
CA ASN A 48 6.19 17.77 0.69
C ASN A 48 6.62 18.63 -0.52
N SER A 49 6.24 19.91 -0.50
CA SER A 49 6.43 20.83 -1.61
C SER A 49 5.83 20.29 -2.92
N ILE A 50 6.68 19.89 -3.86
CA ILE A 50 6.31 19.37 -5.19
C ILE A 50 5.92 17.88 -5.11
N ASN A 51 6.60 17.11 -4.26
CA ASN A 51 6.48 15.66 -4.24
C ASN A 51 5.53 15.15 -3.13
N TYR A 52 5.13 13.89 -3.26
CA TYR A 52 4.37 13.12 -2.28
C TYR A 52 5.24 12.05 -1.65
N GLN A 53 5.33 12.07 -0.32
CA GLN A 53 6.15 11.15 0.45
C GLN A 53 5.28 10.06 1.05
N THR A 54 5.80 8.84 1.00
CA THR A 54 5.19 7.66 1.64
C THR A 54 5.88 7.40 2.98
N LEU A 55 5.09 7.36 4.04
CA LEU A 55 5.52 6.98 5.38
C LEU A 55 4.73 5.78 5.86
N ILE A 56 5.44 4.79 6.38
CA ILE A 56 4.85 3.60 6.98
C ILE A 56 5.24 3.50 8.46
N VAL A 57 4.38 2.92 9.29
CA VAL A 57 4.67 2.76 10.72
C VAL A 57 5.18 1.34 10.96
N VAL A 58 6.46 1.22 11.31
CA VAL A 58 7.09 -0.05 11.68
C VAL A 58 7.39 -0.02 13.17
N ARG A 59 6.80 -0.94 13.94
CA ARG A 59 7.01 -1.04 15.41
C ARG A 59 6.76 0.30 16.14
N GLY A 60 5.71 1.02 15.74
CA GLY A 60 5.35 2.31 16.34
C GLY A 60 6.16 3.52 15.86
N LYS A 61 7.20 3.32 15.02
CA LYS A 61 8.01 4.41 14.46
C LYS A 61 7.65 4.67 13.00
N LYS A 62 7.55 5.94 12.61
CA LYS A 62 7.36 6.33 11.21
C LYS A 62 8.66 6.15 10.46
N THR A 63 8.61 5.39 9.38
CA THR A 63 9.72 5.13 8.47
C THR A 63 9.37 5.71 7.11
N TYR A 64 10.28 6.51 6.56
CA TYR A 64 10.19 7.00 5.20
C TYR A 64 10.46 5.87 4.22
N VAL A 65 9.57 5.72 3.24
CA VAL A 65 9.66 4.66 2.22
C VAL A 65 10.14 5.23 0.89
N GLY A 66 9.62 6.37 0.49
CA GLY A 66 9.93 6.97 -0.80
C GLY A 66 9.22 8.30 -1.03
N SER A 67 9.60 8.96 -2.12
CA SER A 67 9.05 10.24 -2.56
C SER A 67 8.76 10.16 -4.05
N PHE A 68 7.58 10.59 -4.44
CA PHE A 68 7.03 10.41 -5.77
C PHE A 68 6.46 11.73 -6.29
N PRO A 69 6.50 11.99 -7.60
CA PRO A 69 5.88 13.18 -8.18
C PRO A 69 4.34 13.11 -8.11
N LEU A 70 3.78 11.90 -8.17
CA LEU A 70 2.34 11.67 -8.15
C LEU A 70 1.88 11.16 -6.79
N GLU A 71 0.73 11.67 -6.36
CA GLU A 71 0.08 11.23 -5.13
C GLU A 71 -0.33 9.76 -5.19
N LEU A 72 -0.78 9.32 -6.37
CA LEU A 72 -1.20 7.94 -6.63
C LEU A 72 -0.05 6.95 -6.43
N ASP A 73 1.15 7.26 -6.94
CA ASP A 73 2.35 6.43 -6.78
C ASP A 73 2.72 6.24 -5.31
N ALA A 74 2.66 7.33 -4.54
CA ALA A 74 2.93 7.28 -3.12
C ALA A 74 1.92 6.39 -2.38
N ALA A 75 0.65 6.43 -2.79
CA ALA A 75 -0.42 5.62 -2.20
C ALA A 75 -0.31 4.14 -2.55
N ILE A 76 0.00 3.80 -3.81
CA ILE A 76 0.24 2.41 -4.24
C ILE A 76 1.45 1.84 -3.50
N THR A 77 2.52 2.63 -3.40
CA THR A 77 3.71 2.25 -2.62
C THR A 77 3.35 1.98 -1.16
N PHE A 78 2.55 2.84 -0.53
CA PHE A 78 2.11 2.60 0.84
C PHE A 78 1.39 1.25 0.99
N ASP A 79 0.45 0.96 0.09
CA ASP A 79 -0.33 -0.27 0.11
C ASP A 79 0.56 -1.51 -0.02
N PHE A 80 1.50 -1.49 -0.97
CA PHE A 80 2.46 -2.57 -1.16
C PHE A 80 3.25 -2.88 0.13
N TYR A 81 3.89 -1.86 0.73
CA TYR A 81 4.67 -2.08 1.96
C TYR A 81 3.78 -2.45 3.15
N SER A 82 2.55 -1.92 3.21
CA SER A 82 1.55 -2.28 4.22
C SER A 82 1.16 -3.76 4.12
N LEU A 83 0.92 -4.26 2.91
CA LEU A 83 0.67 -5.67 2.62
C LEU A 83 1.86 -6.55 3.00
N MET A 84 3.09 -6.12 2.71
CA MET A 84 4.29 -6.88 3.09
C MET A 84 4.47 -6.99 4.62
N LEU A 85 4.08 -5.97 5.38
CA LEU A 85 4.21 -5.95 6.84
C LEU A 85 3.07 -6.67 7.56
N HIS A 86 1.85 -6.51 7.08
CA HIS A 86 0.63 -6.86 7.81
C HIS A 86 -0.25 -7.90 7.11
N SER A 87 0.11 -8.32 5.90
CA SER A 87 -0.59 -9.35 5.13
C SER A 87 -2.10 -9.07 5.01
N ASP A 88 -2.96 -9.95 5.52
CA ASP A 88 -4.44 -9.86 5.47
C ASP A 88 -5.02 -8.65 6.21
N LYS A 89 -4.33 -8.17 7.26
CA LYS A 89 -4.83 -7.07 8.11
C LYS A 89 -4.31 -5.71 7.70
N ALA A 90 -3.56 -5.65 6.59
CA ALA A 90 -2.92 -4.44 6.10
C ALA A 90 -3.93 -3.31 5.90
N PRO A 91 -3.68 -2.11 6.46
CA PRO A 91 -4.39 -0.93 6.01
C PRO A 91 -3.94 -0.60 4.59
N THR A 92 -4.83 -0.74 3.63
CA THR A 92 -4.63 -0.33 2.23
C THR A 92 -5.59 0.80 1.86
N ASN A 93 -5.16 1.63 0.91
CA ASN A 93 -5.92 2.70 0.28
C ASN A 93 -6.81 2.19 -0.85
N PHE A 94 -6.36 1.15 -1.57
CA PHE A 94 -7.06 0.52 -2.67
C PHE A 94 -7.46 -0.91 -2.35
N ALA A 95 -8.47 -1.39 -3.08
CA ALA A 95 -8.82 -2.80 -3.09
C ALA A 95 -7.91 -3.49 -4.11
N TRP A 96 -7.19 -4.52 -3.65
CA TRP A 96 -6.25 -5.24 -4.50
C TRP A 96 -6.72 -6.68 -4.67
N LYS A 97 -6.67 -7.17 -5.91
CA LYS A 97 -6.89 -8.59 -6.20
C LYS A 97 -5.63 -9.37 -5.82
N ALA A 98 -5.79 -10.66 -5.53
CA ALA A 98 -4.66 -11.51 -5.19
C ALA A 98 -3.61 -11.52 -6.33
N GLU A 99 -4.06 -11.53 -7.59
CA GLU A 99 -3.18 -11.55 -8.76
C GLU A 99 -2.34 -10.27 -8.86
N ASP A 100 -2.93 -9.11 -8.56
CA ASP A 100 -2.22 -7.83 -8.59
C ASP A 100 -1.15 -7.77 -7.50
N ILE A 101 -1.46 -8.27 -6.30
CA ILE A 101 -0.49 -8.33 -5.20
C ILE A 101 0.67 -9.26 -5.55
N LEU A 102 0.39 -10.40 -6.20
CA LEU A 102 1.44 -11.31 -6.66
C LEU A 102 2.34 -10.65 -7.69
N GLU A 103 1.75 -9.97 -8.68
CA GLU A 103 2.53 -9.24 -9.69
C GLU A 103 3.43 -8.18 -9.04
N MET A 104 2.92 -7.43 -8.05
CA MET A 104 3.74 -6.47 -7.28
C MET A 104 4.94 -7.13 -6.59
N VAL A 105 4.72 -8.28 -5.95
CA VAL A 105 5.78 -9.01 -5.24
C VAL A 105 6.80 -9.58 -6.21
N GLU A 106 6.36 -10.12 -7.34
CA GLU A 106 7.24 -10.64 -8.37
C GLU A 106 8.07 -9.53 -9.01
N SER A 107 7.44 -8.43 -9.41
CA SER A 107 8.15 -7.28 -9.99
C SER A 107 9.18 -6.71 -9.02
N PHE A 108 8.83 -6.60 -7.74
CA PHE A 108 9.76 -6.13 -6.71
C PHE A 108 11.00 -7.03 -6.58
N ASN A 109 10.81 -8.36 -6.62
CA ASN A 109 11.93 -9.29 -6.55
C ASN A 109 12.80 -9.27 -7.82
N LEU A 110 12.19 -9.17 -9.00
CA LEU A 110 12.89 -9.10 -10.28
C LEU A 110 13.71 -7.82 -10.41
N ASN A 111 13.19 -6.70 -9.91
CA ASN A 111 13.84 -5.39 -9.95
C ASN A 111 14.84 -5.18 -8.80
N GLY A 112 15.38 -6.25 -8.21
CA GLY A 112 16.40 -6.15 -7.16
C GLY A 112 15.93 -5.47 -5.87
N GLY A 113 14.63 -5.52 -5.57
CA GLY A 113 14.05 -4.85 -4.40
C GLY A 113 13.66 -3.39 -4.65
N VAL A 114 13.48 -2.99 -5.91
CA VAL A 114 12.93 -1.68 -6.29
C VAL A 114 11.47 -1.85 -6.72
N PHE A 115 10.56 -1.12 -6.07
CA PHE A 115 9.14 -1.14 -6.40
C PHE A 115 8.80 0.01 -7.36
N GLU A 116 8.12 -0.30 -8.47
CA GLU A 116 7.73 0.67 -9.51
C GLU A 116 6.20 0.83 -9.56
N PRO A 117 5.64 1.80 -8.82
CA PRO A 117 4.19 1.92 -8.65
C PRO A 117 3.44 2.31 -9.94
N ALA A 118 4.11 2.97 -10.89
CA ALA A 118 3.51 3.45 -12.14
C ALA A 118 2.87 2.33 -12.97
N ARG A 119 3.41 1.12 -12.89
CA ARG A 119 2.91 -0.07 -13.61
C ARG A 119 1.47 -0.45 -13.24
N PHE A 120 1.02 -0.08 -12.04
CA PHE A 120 -0.29 -0.46 -11.52
C PHE A 120 -1.38 0.61 -11.69
N HIS A 121 -1.07 1.75 -12.35
CA HIS A 121 -2.03 2.84 -12.54
C HIS A 121 -3.26 2.42 -13.33
N SER A 122 -3.05 1.75 -14.47
CA SER A 122 -4.13 1.30 -15.36
C SER A 122 -5.12 0.36 -14.67
N LYS A 123 -4.64 -0.42 -13.70
CA LYS A 123 -5.46 -1.38 -12.95
C LYS A 123 -6.44 -0.69 -11.98
N LEU A 124 -6.05 0.46 -11.46
CA LEU A 124 -6.90 1.25 -10.56
C LEU A 124 -7.93 2.10 -11.32
N ILE A 125 -7.61 2.50 -12.55
CA ILE A 125 -8.49 3.33 -13.38
C ILE A 125 -9.70 2.52 -13.89
N ASN A 126 -9.52 1.23 -14.20
CA ASN A 126 -10.55 0.38 -14.79
C ASN A 126 -11.44 -0.35 -13.76
N SER A 127 -11.30 -0.05 -12.46
CA SER A 127 -12.03 -0.72 -11.37
C SER A 127 -13.07 0.20 -10.68
N SER A 128 -13.41 1.34 -11.30
CA SER A 128 -14.38 2.33 -10.78
C SER A 128 -15.75 2.21 -11.41
#